data_AF-A0A316NJW4-F1
#
_entry.id   AF-A0A316NJW4-F1
#
_cell.length_a   1.000
_cell.length_b   1.000
_cell.length_c   1.000
_cell.angle_alpha   90.00
_cell.angle_beta   90.00
_cell.angle_gamma   90.00
#
_symmetry.space_group_name_H-M   'P 1'
#
loop_
_entity.id
_entity.type
_entity.pdbx_description
1 polymer ?
#
loop_
_entity_poly.entity_id
_entity_poly.type
_entity_poly.pdbx_seq_one_letter_code
_entity_poly.pdbx_strand_id
1 'polypeptide(L)'
;MTDKKCPYCGDIISDTDNVCPKCGENLILKCPFCKEEIKAYEVVCPHCTSKLRGRKEPKSLFYIGYALAAVWGIINLLFLWAAAHFPEIITAKDKDGMLVLPLSSYMQLTLQPMIFISIPYIMAAVKKYKIPLAVICMIINLILGIGFLSYFIHLQYIYL
;
A
#
# COMPACT_ATOMS: atom_id res chain seq x y z
N MET A 1 37.60 -2.56 0.69
CA MET A 1 36.48 -1.81 0.08
C MET A 1 35.32 -1.90 1.04
N THR A 2 34.84 -0.78 1.58
CA THR A 2 33.62 -0.78 2.40
C THR A 2 32.43 -0.83 1.47
N ASP A 3 31.68 -1.93 1.50
CA ASP A 3 30.48 -2.10 0.68
C ASP A 3 29.47 -0.99 1.02
N LYS A 4 29.27 -0.07 0.08
CA LYS A 4 28.26 0.98 0.18
C LYS A 4 26.92 0.38 -0.21
N LYS A 5 25.87 0.70 0.55
CA LYS A 5 24.51 0.20 0.29
C LYS A 5 23.63 1.33 -0.21
N CYS A 6 22.87 1.05 -1.26
CA CYS A 6 21.85 1.95 -1.76
C CYS A 6 20.82 2.22 -0.65
N PRO A 7 20.56 3.49 -0.29
CA PRO A 7 19.57 3.82 0.75
C PRO A 7 18.12 3.62 0.27
N TYR A 8 17.90 3.20 -0.98
CA TYR A 8 16.57 3.02 -1.59
C TYR A 8 16.19 1.58 -1.89
N CYS A 9 17.15 0.67 -2.02
CA CYS A 9 16.85 -0.77 -2.09
C CYS A 9 17.69 -1.65 -1.16
N GLY A 10 18.76 -1.11 -0.55
CA GLY A 10 19.69 -1.83 0.31
C GLY A 10 20.74 -2.67 -0.45
N ASP A 11 20.78 -2.58 -1.77
CA ASP A 11 21.73 -3.31 -2.61
C ASP A 11 23.14 -2.71 -2.55
N ILE A 12 24.15 -3.51 -2.86
CA ILE A 12 25.54 -3.05 -2.89
C ILE A 12 25.72 -2.14 -4.12
N ILE A 13 26.33 -0.99 -3.91
CA ILE A 13 26.59 0.01 -4.94
C ILE A 13 28.06 0.43 -4.90
N SER A 14 28.58 0.83 -6.05
CA SER A 14 29.92 1.41 -6.18
C SER A 14 29.92 2.88 -5.77
N ASP A 15 31.09 3.39 -5.39
CA ASP A 15 31.32 4.81 -5.13
C ASP A 15 31.04 5.68 -6.37
N THR A 16 31.38 5.11 -7.53
CA THR A 16 31.22 5.73 -8.85
C THR A 16 29.78 5.75 -9.33
N ASP A 17 28.88 4.99 -8.71
CA ASP A 17 27.50 4.91 -9.15
C ASP A 17 26.77 6.22 -8.84
N ASN A 18 26.26 6.85 -9.89
CA ASN A 18 25.37 8.01 -9.79
C ASN A 18 23.90 7.59 -9.76
N VAL A 19 23.60 6.39 -10.25
CA VAL A 19 22.28 5.79 -10.24
C VAL A 19 22.44 4.35 -9.76
N CYS A 20 21.55 3.89 -8.88
CA CYS A 20 21.60 2.52 -8.41
C CYS A 20 21.24 1.55 -9.55
N PRO A 21 22.10 0.57 -9.89
CA PRO A 21 21.86 -0.35 -11.01
C PRO A 21 20.64 -1.26 -10.79
N LYS A 22 20.25 -1.51 -9.54
CA LYS A 22 19.13 -2.40 -9.21
C LYS A 22 17.78 -1.71 -9.11
N CYS A 23 17.72 -0.50 -8.56
CA CYS A 23 16.45 0.22 -8.36
C CYS A 23 16.26 1.45 -9.25
N GLY A 24 17.29 1.88 -9.98
CA GLY A 24 17.23 3.02 -10.91
C GLY A 24 17.18 4.39 -10.24
N GLU A 25 17.37 4.47 -8.92
CA GLU A 25 17.25 5.73 -8.18
C GLU A 25 18.54 6.55 -8.26
N ASN A 26 18.41 7.88 -8.33
CA ASN A 26 19.55 8.78 -8.35
C ASN A 26 20.22 8.85 -6.97
N LEU A 27 21.52 8.59 -6.95
CA LEU A 27 22.38 8.59 -5.77
C LEU A 27 23.07 9.94 -5.56
N ILE A 28 22.94 10.90 -6.47
CA ILE A 28 23.41 12.27 -6.28
C ILE A 28 22.29 13.10 -5.66
N LEU A 29 22.58 13.69 -4.51
CA LEU A 29 21.70 14.59 -3.78
C LEU A 29 22.40 15.92 -3.54
N LYS A 30 21.65 16.97 -3.20
CA LYS A 30 22.23 18.21 -2.67
C LYS A 30 22.18 18.21 -1.15
N CYS A 31 23.26 18.62 -0.52
CA CYS A 31 23.32 18.78 0.92
C CYS A 31 22.31 19.84 1.37
N PRO A 32 21.42 19.56 2.36
CA PRO A 32 20.41 20.52 2.80
C PRO A 32 21.02 21.73 3.52
N PHE A 33 22.29 21.66 3.94
CA PHE A 33 22.99 22.73 4.66
C PHE A 33 23.84 23.60 3.73
N CYS A 34 24.74 22.99 2.95
CA CYS A 34 25.67 23.73 2.08
C CYS A 34 25.32 23.70 0.59
N LYS A 35 24.27 22.98 0.18
CA LYS A 35 23.78 22.83 -1.21
C LYS A 35 24.72 22.13 -2.21
N GLU A 36 25.91 21.75 -1.77
CA GLU A 36 26.87 21.00 -2.57
C GLU A 36 26.37 19.58 -2.88
N GLU A 37 26.84 19.02 -3.99
CA GLU A 37 26.50 17.66 -4.38
C GLU A 37 27.15 16.64 -3.44
N ILE A 38 26.35 15.66 -3.02
CA ILE A 38 26.71 14.62 -2.08
C ILE A 38 26.14 13.28 -2.53
N LYS A 39 26.71 12.19 -2.05
CA LYS A 39 26.20 10.85 -2.35
C LYS A 39 25.12 10.46 -1.35
N ALA A 40 24.08 9.79 -1.81
CA ALA A 40 22.89 9.46 -1.02
C ALA A 40 23.16 8.54 0.18
N TYR A 41 24.25 7.78 0.14
CA TYR A 41 24.69 6.90 1.22
C TYR A 41 25.62 7.60 2.23
N GLU A 42 26.01 8.85 2.02
CA GLU A 42 26.85 9.58 2.97
C GLU A 42 26.08 9.94 4.24
N VAL A 43 26.72 9.69 5.38
CA VAL A 43 26.17 10.00 6.71
C VAL A 43 26.66 11.38 7.19
N VAL A 44 27.73 11.90 6.59
CA VAL A 44 28.32 13.20 6.89
C VAL A 44 28.68 13.87 5.57
N CYS A 45 28.32 15.14 5.40
CA CYS A 45 28.67 15.89 4.20
C CYS A 45 30.18 16.18 4.16
N PRO A 46 30.90 15.85 3.08
CA PRO A 46 32.33 16.10 2.97
C PRO A 46 32.70 17.58 2.88
N HIS A 47 31.76 18.45 2.47
CA HIS A 47 32.01 19.87 2.26
C HIS A 47 31.75 20.74 3.50
N CYS A 48 30.72 20.42 4.30
CA CYS A 48 30.34 21.22 5.47
C CYS A 48 30.32 20.44 6.78
N THR A 49 30.68 19.15 6.78
CA THR A 49 30.76 18.28 7.97
C THR A 49 29.45 18.08 8.74
N SER A 50 28.33 18.56 8.21
CA SER A 50 27.01 18.34 8.80
C SER A 50 26.63 16.86 8.76
N LYS A 51 25.99 16.37 9.83
CA LYS A 51 25.41 15.02 9.87
C LYS A 51 24.20 14.96 8.94
N LEU A 52 24.29 14.12 7.93
CA LEU A 52 23.22 13.82 7.01
C LEU A 52 22.35 12.71 7.60
N ARG A 53 21.04 12.97 7.66
CA ARG A 53 20.09 11.95 8.10
C ARG A 53 19.90 10.96 6.95
N GLY A 54 20.62 9.84 7.00
CA GLY A 54 20.45 8.75 6.04
C GLY A 54 18.97 8.38 5.92
N ARG A 55 18.42 8.50 4.71
CA ARG A 55 17.00 8.23 4.45
C ARG A 55 16.77 6.72 4.55
N LYS A 56 16.50 6.21 5.76
CA LYS A 56 16.16 4.79 5.95
C LYS A 56 14.85 4.49 5.21
N GLU A 57 14.88 3.49 4.34
CA GLU A 57 13.67 3.00 3.68
C GLU A 57 12.63 2.53 4.69
N PRO A 58 11.35 2.87 4.52
CA PRO A 58 10.28 2.21 5.24
C PRO A 58 9.88 0.93 4.49
N LYS A 59 10.78 -0.06 4.35
CA LYS A 59 10.41 -1.39 3.81
C LYS A 59 9.24 -2.00 4.59
N SER A 60 9.19 -1.75 5.90
CA SER A 60 8.10 -2.16 6.79
C SER A 60 6.73 -1.62 6.36
N LEU A 61 6.64 -0.41 5.82
CA LEU A 61 5.37 0.22 5.45
C LEU A 61 4.67 -0.52 4.31
N PHE A 62 5.44 -1.09 3.38
CA PHE A 62 4.91 -1.92 2.29
C PHE A 62 4.41 -3.27 2.79
N TYR A 63 5.17 -3.94 3.65
CA TYR A 63 4.76 -5.23 4.23
C TYR A 63 3.49 -5.07 5.08
N ILE A 64 3.38 -3.97 5.83
CA ILE A 64 2.17 -3.63 6.59
C ILE A 64 0.98 -3.43 5.63
N GLY A 65 1.16 -2.67 4.55
CA GLY A 65 0.12 -2.48 3.54
C GLY A 65 -0.34 -3.81 2.91
N TYR A 66 0.60 -4.68 2.55
CA TYR A 66 0.28 -6.01 2.01
C TYR A 66 -0.45 -6.90 3.03
N ALA A 67 0.01 -6.92 4.28
CA ALA A 67 -0.64 -7.69 5.34
C ALA A 67 -2.08 -7.22 5.58
N LEU A 68 -2.30 -5.90 5.63
CA LEU A 68 -3.64 -5.32 5.78
C LEU A 68 -4.55 -5.64 4.58
N ALA A 69 -4.02 -5.55 3.35
CA ALA A 69 -4.75 -5.91 2.14
C ALA A 69 -5.14 -7.40 2.11
N ALA A 70 -4.21 -8.29 2.48
CA ALA A 70 -4.44 -9.72 2.54
C ALA A 70 -5.49 -10.07 3.61
N VAL A 71 -5.36 -9.51 4.82
CA VAL A 71 -6.33 -9.70 5.91
C VAL A 71 -7.72 -9.22 5.47
N TRP A 72 -7.83 -8.03 4.87
CA TRP A 72 -9.10 -7.52 4.36
C TRP A 72 -9.70 -8.43 3.28
N GLY A 73 -8.89 -8.88 2.31
CA GLY A 73 -9.34 -9.81 1.28
C GLY A 73 -9.85 -11.13 1.87
N ILE A 74 -9.13 -11.70 2.83
CA ILE A 74 -9.54 -12.92 3.54
C ILE A 74 -10.85 -12.71 4.31
N ILE A 75 -11.01 -11.60 5.04
CA ILE A 75 -12.25 -11.29 5.76
C ILE A 75 -13.43 -11.19 4.81
N ASN A 76 -13.27 -10.53 3.65
CA ASN A 76 -14.35 -10.43 2.67
C ASN A 76 -14.66 -11.77 2.02
N LEU A 77 -13.65 -12.59 1.71
CA LEU A 77 -13.87 -13.95 1.18
C LEU A 77 -14.61 -14.85 2.19
N LEU A 78 -14.23 -14.80 3.46
CA LEU A 78 -14.93 -15.51 4.54
C LEU A 78 -16.37 -15.02 4.70
N PHE A 79 -16.58 -13.70 4.59
CA PHE A 79 -17.91 -13.12 4.62
C PHE A 79 -18.76 -13.57 3.43
N LEU A 80 -18.21 -13.58 2.20
CA LEU A 80 -18.91 -14.09 1.03
C LEU A 80 -19.25 -15.58 1.16
N TRP A 81 -18.32 -16.37 1.66
CA TRP A 81 -18.55 -17.79 1.92
C TRP A 81 -19.66 -17.99 2.95
N ALA A 82 -19.63 -17.24 4.06
CA ALA A 82 -20.68 -17.28 5.08
C ALA A 82 -22.04 -16.82 4.53
N ALA A 83 -22.05 -15.75 3.73
CA ALA A 83 -23.24 -15.25 3.05
C ALA A 83 -23.86 -16.28 2.09
N ALA A 84 -23.03 -17.03 1.36
CA ALA A 84 -23.49 -18.06 0.43
C ALA A 84 -23.99 -19.33 1.15
N HIS A 85 -23.42 -19.69 2.30
CA HIS A 85 -23.77 -20.92 3.03
C HIS A 85 -24.84 -20.71 4.10
N PHE A 86 -24.94 -19.51 4.66
CA PHE A 86 -25.88 -19.12 5.71
C PHE A 86 -26.62 -17.85 5.30
N PRO A 87 -27.58 -17.95 4.36
CA PRO A 87 -28.35 -16.79 3.89
C PRO A 87 -29.15 -16.10 5.01
N GLU A 88 -29.41 -16.80 6.12
CA GLU A 88 -30.03 -16.27 7.35
C GLU A 88 -29.23 -15.13 8.00
N ILE A 89 -27.90 -15.10 7.83
CA ILE A 89 -27.02 -14.03 8.34
C ILE A 89 -27.30 -12.69 7.64
N ILE A 90 -27.73 -12.75 6.38
CA ILE A 90 -28.07 -11.57 5.57
C ILE A 90 -29.56 -11.18 5.75
N THR A 91 -30.39 -12.14 6.17
CA THR A 91 -31.86 -12.07 6.10
C THR A 91 -32.62 -12.10 7.44
N ALA A 92 -31.95 -12.04 8.59
CA ALA A 92 -32.57 -12.09 9.92
C ALA A 92 -33.58 -10.95 10.24
N LYS A 93 -34.84 -11.05 9.78
CA LYS A 93 -35.97 -10.11 9.99
C LYS A 93 -35.90 -9.25 11.27
N ASP A 94 -35.84 -7.94 11.11
CA ASP A 94 -36.29 -7.02 12.16
C ASP A 94 -37.83 -7.09 12.27
N LYS A 95 -38.40 -6.57 13.37
CA LYS A 95 -39.84 -6.56 13.69
C LYS A 95 -40.72 -5.93 12.60
N ASP A 96 -40.14 -5.12 11.71
CA ASP A 96 -40.79 -4.47 10.59
C ASP A 96 -40.71 -5.25 9.26
N GLY A 97 -40.13 -6.46 9.27
CA GLY A 97 -40.17 -7.40 8.14
C GLY A 97 -39.08 -7.21 7.07
N MET A 98 -38.21 -6.21 7.20
CA MET A 98 -37.05 -6.02 6.34
C MET A 98 -35.81 -6.48 7.11
N LEU A 99 -35.25 -7.63 6.78
CA LEU A 99 -33.81 -7.77 6.97
C LEU A 99 -33.16 -8.16 5.66
N VAL A 100 -32.51 -7.16 5.10
CA VAL A 100 -31.50 -7.25 4.06
C VAL A 100 -30.47 -6.25 4.55
N LEU A 101 -29.23 -6.68 4.79
CA LEU A 101 -28.13 -5.77 5.12
C LEU A 101 -28.20 -4.57 4.17
N PRO A 102 -28.45 -3.34 4.67
CA PRO A 102 -28.67 -2.18 3.80
C PRO A 102 -27.46 -2.01 2.88
N LEU A 103 -27.70 -1.73 1.59
CA LEU A 103 -26.62 -1.51 0.62
C LEU A 103 -25.61 -0.48 1.14
N SER A 104 -26.08 0.54 1.88
CA SER A 104 -25.25 1.55 2.53
C SER A 104 -24.31 0.97 3.59
N SER A 105 -24.78 0.06 4.46
CA SER A 105 -23.97 -0.59 5.50
C SER A 105 -22.92 -1.51 4.88
N TYR A 106 -23.27 -2.23 3.82
CA TYR A 106 -22.30 -3.07 3.10
C TYR A 106 -21.27 -2.24 2.34
N MET A 107 -21.68 -1.14 1.71
CA MET A 107 -20.76 -0.18 1.08
C MET A 107 -19.76 0.39 2.09
N GLN A 108 -20.19 0.70 3.33
CA GLN A 108 -19.26 1.12 4.38
C GLN A 108 -18.29 0.00 4.76
N LEU A 109 -18.77 -1.23 4.95
CA LEU A 109 -17.92 -2.37 5.32
C LEU A 109 -16.87 -2.72 4.26
N THR A 110 -17.21 -2.52 2.97
CA THR A 110 -16.33 -2.83 1.84
C THR A 110 -15.45 -1.66 1.42
N LEU A 111 -15.98 -0.46 1.20
CA LEU A 111 -15.18 0.69 0.72
C LEU A 111 -14.28 1.30 1.79
N GLN A 112 -14.73 1.36 3.05
CA GLN A 112 -13.99 2.08 4.08
C GLN A 112 -12.58 1.48 4.33
N PRO A 113 -12.40 0.15 4.45
CA PRO A 113 -11.08 -0.43 4.60
C PRO A 113 -10.23 -0.28 3.33
N MET A 114 -10.84 -0.31 2.13
CA MET A 114 -10.10 -0.17 0.88
C MET A 114 -9.39 1.18 0.76
N ILE A 115 -10.04 2.25 1.23
CA ILE A 115 -9.44 3.58 1.31
C ILE A 115 -8.23 3.53 2.25
N PHE A 116 -8.35 2.95 3.44
CA PHE A 116 -7.24 2.84 4.38
C PHE A 116 -6.07 2.01 3.84
N ILE A 117 -6.36 0.90 3.15
CA ILE A 117 -5.36 0.04 2.52
C ILE A 117 -4.63 0.77 1.38
N SER A 118 -5.26 1.76 0.75
CA SER A 118 -4.64 2.56 -0.32
C SER A 118 -3.60 3.57 0.18
N ILE A 119 -3.70 4.03 1.43
CA ILE A 119 -2.84 5.06 2.03
C ILE A 119 -1.33 4.76 1.90
N PRO A 120 -0.81 3.56 2.24
CA PRO A 120 0.62 3.25 2.06
C PRO A 120 1.07 3.30 0.60
N TYR A 121 0.22 2.90 -0.36
CA TYR A 121 0.54 2.95 -1.77
C TYR A 121 0.55 4.40 -2.30
N ILE A 122 -0.39 5.23 -1.85
CA ILE A 122 -0.41 6.67 -2.16
C ILE A 122 0.85 7.35 -1.59
N MET A 123 1.23 7.07 -0.34
CA MET A 123 2.46 7.60 0.24
C MET A 123 3.71 7.18 -0.52
N ALA A 124 3.75 5.94 -1.02
CA ALA A 124 4.84 5.45 -1.85
C ALA A 124 4.91 6.20 -3.20
N ALA A 125 3.77 6.37 -3.87
CA ALA A 125 3.68 7.11 -5.12
C ALA A 125 4.11 8.58 -4.96
N VAL A 126 3.62 9.27 -3.93
CA VAL A 126 3.99 10.67 -3.61
C VAL A 126 5.49 10.81 -3.34
N LYS A 127 6.10 9.83 -2.66
CA LYS A 127 7.54 9.81 -2.38
C LYS A 127 8.40 9.32 -3.55
N LYS A 128 7.79 9.09 -4.73
CA LYS A 128 8.41 8.51 -5.93
C LYS A 128 9.11 7.17 -5.68
N TYR A 129 8.68 6.44 -4.65
CA TYR A 129 9.30 5.19 -4.25
C TYR A 129 8.56 4.01 -4.86
N LYS A 130 9.26 3.19 -5.66
CA LYS A 130 8.70 1.99 -6.33
C LYS A 130 7.32 2.25 -6.94
N ILE A 131 7.19 3.36 -7.67
CA ILE A 131 5.96 3.80 -8.34
C ILE A 131 5.25 2.67 -9.09
N PRO A 132 5.90 1.85 -9.96
CA PRO A 132 5.20 0.81 -10.69
C PRO A 132 4.54 -0.21 -9.76
N LEU A 133 5.22 -0.60 -8.68
CA LEU A 133 4.67 -1.54 -7.70
C LEU A 133 3.49 -0.93 -6.94
N ALA A 134 3.62 0.33 -6.51
CA ALA A 134 2.54 1.04 -5.82
C ALA A 134 1.29 1.16 -6.70
N VAL A 135 1.46 1.50 -7.98
CA VAL A 135 0.36 1.59 -8.95
C VAL A 135 -0.30 0.23 -9.18
N ILE A 136 0.48 -0.83 -9.37
CA ILE A 136 -0.06 -2.20 -9.51
C ILE A 136 -0.90 -2.58 -8.29
N CYS A 137 -0.41 -2.34 -7.08
CA CYS A 137 -1.16 -2.62 -5.85
C CYS A 137 -2.45 -1.80 -5.75
N MET A 138 -2.44 -0.53 -6.15
CA MET A 138 -3.66 0.29 -6.18
C MET A 138 -4.69 -0.25 -7.17
N ILE A 139 -4.25 -0.68 -8.36
CA ILE A 139 -5.13 -1.27 -9.38
C ILE A 139 -5.73 -2.58 -8.87
N ILE A 140 -4.92 -3.48 -8.29
CA ILE A 140 -5.42 -4.75 -7.73
C ILE A 140 -6.46 -4.49 -6.64
N ASN A 141 -6.17 -3.57 -5.70
CA ASN A 141 -7.10 -3.21 -4.65
C ASN A 141 -8.42 -2.72 -5.27
N LEU A 142 -8.36 -1.79 -6.23
CA LEU A 142 -9.54 -1.27 -6.93
C LEU A 142 -10.38 -2.38 -7.61
N ILE A 143 -9.74 -3.30 -8.34
CA ILE A 143 -10.40 -4.41 -9.01
C ILE A 143 -11.12 -5.32 -7.99
N LEU A 144 -10.46 -5.65 -6.88
CA LEU A 144 -11.07 -6.46 -5.82
C LEU A 144 -12.32 -5.79 -5.25
N GLY A 145 -12.26 -4.49 -4.97
CA GLY A 145 -13.43 -3.74 -4.48
C GLY A 145 -14.60 -3.73 -5.43
N ILE A 146 -14.33 -3.47 -6.72
CA ILE A 146 -15.38 -3.51 -7.75
C ILE A 146 -15.99 -4.91 -7.81
N GLY A 147 -15.17 -5.97 -7.79
CA GLY A 147 -15.65 -7.36 -7.77
C GLY A 147 -16.55 -7.67 -6.56
N PHE A 148 -16.14 -7.27 -5.35
CA PHE A 148 -16.93 -7.45 -4.13
C PHE A 148 -18.25 -6.67 -4.15
N LEU A 149 -18.25 -5.45 -4.70
CA LEU A 149 -19.46 -4.65 -4.87
C LEU A 149 -20.42 -5.28 -5.89
N SER A 150 -19.92 -5.67 -7.07
CA SER A 150 -20.71 -6.31 -8.11
C SER A 150 -21.35 -7.62 -7.63
N TYR A 151 -20.60 -8.45 -6.90
CA TYR A 151 -21.12 -9.69 -6.35
C TYR A 151 -22.24 -9.45 -5.34
N PHE A 152 -22.10 -8.45 -4.47
CA PHE A 152 -23.14 -8.13 -3.50
C PHE A 152 -24.42 -7.58 -4.14
N ILE A 153 -24.30 -6.72 -5.15
CA ILE A 153 -25.44 -6.25 -5.94
C ILE A 153 -26.18 -7.44 -6.56
N HIS A 154 -25.43 -8.42 -7.08
CA HIS A 154 -26.01 -9.64 -7.63
C HIS A 154 -26.73 -10.49 -6.56
N LEU A 155 -26.16 -10.63 -5.36
CA LEU A 155 -26.86 -11.30 -4.26
C LEU A 155 -28.15 -10.56 -3.88
N GLN A 156 -28.11 -9.23 -3.76
CA GLN A 156 -29.31 -8.44 -3.47
C GLN A 156 -30.40 -8.67 -4.53
N TYR A 157 -30.05 -8.69 -5.81
CA TYR A 157 -31.01 -8.95 -6.89
C TYR A 157 -31.66 -10.35 -6.80
N ILE A 158 -30.96 -11.35 -6.27
CA ILE A 158 -31.51 -12.71 -6.12
C ILE A 158 -32.45 -12.82 -4.92
N TYR A 159 -32.17 -12.10 -3.83
CA TYR A 159 -32.86 -12.27 -2.54
C TYR A 159 -33.91 -11.19 -2.22
N LEU A 160 -33.98 -10.09 -2.98
CA LEU A 160 -35.07 -9.10 -2.97
C LEU A 160 -36.13 -9.43 -4.01
#